data_AF-A0AAU1FGS7-F1
#
_entry.id   AF-A0AAU1FGS7-F1
#
_cell.length_a   1.000
_cell.length_b   1.000
_cell.length_c   1.000
_cell.angle_alpha   90.00
_cell.angle_beta   90.00
_cell.angle_gamma   90.00
#
_symmetry.space_group_name_H-M   'P 1'
#
loop_
_entity.id
_entity.type
_entity.pdbx_description
1 polymer ?
#
loop_
_entity_poly.entity_id
_entity_poly.type
_entity_poly.pdbx_seq_one_letter_code
_entity_poly.pdbx_strand_id
1 'polypeptide(L)'
;MPEDVPVVDSGTTSGELDPAAPRARRRGRTTLLIATAAVLGLVAGTCAGYLVQADREPTKLPSLSQPVVAQAKGAGPERLSAAQDYRVKTDGDLRKLLIKRPKGAQDADWLGDDNWMDIAEYAEEFTKPAGAFSNLVGDEFRRAATTGWSVGDTYTVDIRLVQYRQEEKLAASDAAENGHYWANAKGNTHSWVIPGTSDGRAYVHSTPKTEAGYLPMYQAQAQAWRGDIAMEIWVYDTKPISKSKIMDLAKRQMERL
;
A
#
# COMPACT_ATOMS: atom_id res chain seq x y z
N MET A 1 -39.29 44.51 57.83
CA MET A 1 -40.72 44.80 57.60
C MET A 1 -41.28 43.68 56.74
N PRO A 2 -42.43 43.11 57.13
CA PRO A 2 -42.41 41.70 57.50
C PRO A 2 -43.63 40.88 57.05
N GLU A 3 -43.73 39.67 57.60
CA GLU A 3 -44.91 38.78 57.67
C GLU A 3 -45.27 38.06 56.34
N ASP A 4 -45.74 36.81 56.35
CA ASP A 4 -46.40 36.06 57.44
C ASP A 4 -45.81 34.67 57.79
N VAL A 5 -46.24 34.14 58.94
CA VAL A 5 -46.14 32.74 59.44
C VAL A 5 -47.56 32.36 59.98
N PRO A 6 -47.86 31.36 60.85
CA PRO A 6 -47.20 30.11 61.32
C PRO A 6 -47.91 28.84 60.72
N VAL A 7 -47.87 27.57 61.18
CA VAL A 7 -48.07 26.93 62.52
C VAL A 7 -47.58 25.45 62.52
N VAL A 8 -46.77 25.08 63.55
CA VAL A 8 -46.83 23.93 64.52
C VAL A 8 -47.42 22.58 64.02
N ASP A 9 -46.88 21.36 64.25
CA ASP A 9 -46.30 20.68 65.45
C ASP A 9 -45.42 19.44 65.02
N SER A 10 -44.91 18.53 65.86
CA SER A 10 -43.75 18.57 66.79
C SER A 10 -43.06 17.17 66.86
N GLY A 11 -42.21 16.86 67.85
CA GLY A 11 -41.80 15.48 68.20
C GLY A 11 -40.34 15.24 68.63
N THR A 12 -40.14 14.61 69.80
CA THR A 12 -38.82 14.42 70.48
C THR A 12 -38.78 13.01 71.15
N THR A 13 -37.68 12.36 71.58
CA THR A 13 -36.33 12.81 72.04
C THR A 13 -35.24 11.75 71.74
N SER A 14 -33.99 12.05 72.07
CA SER A 14 -32.74 11.23 72.01
C SER A 14 -32.77 9.86 72.73
N GLY A 15 -31.77 9.00 72.47
CA GLY A 15 -31.47 7.83 73.32
C GLY A 15 -30.20 7.00 72.99
N GLU A 16 -29.11 7.25 73.73
CA GLU A 16 -27.97 6.37 74.16
C GLU A 16 -27.33 5.28 73.23
N LEU A 17 -26.43 4.45 73.81
CA LEU A 17 -25.43 3.60 73.13
C LEU A 17 -25.50 2.09 73.51
N ASP A 18 -25.13 1.24 72.54
CA ASP A 18 -24.60 -0.15 72.53
C ASP A 18 -24.44 -0.95 73.86
N PRO A 19 -24.63 -2.31 73.88
CA PRO A 19 -23.58 -3.18 73.32
C PRO A 19 -23.95 -4.61 72.81
N ALA A 20 -23.33 -5.04 71.70
CA ALA A 20 -22.68 -6.36 71.44
C ALA A 20 -23.52 -7.69 71.48
N ALA A 21 -23.18 -8.81 70.81
CA ALA A 21 -22.06 -9.21 69.95
C ALA A 21 -22.53 -10.27 68.89
N PRO A 22 -21.72 -10.62 67.87
CA PRO A 22 -20.75 -11.70 68.10
C PRO A 22 -19.33 -11.44 67.53
N ARG A 23 -18.31 -12.04 68.16
CA ARG A 23 -16.90 -11.88 67.77
C ARG A 23 -16.58 -12.55 66.43
N ALA A 24 -16.29 -11.74 65.40
CA ALA A 24 -15.70 -12.23 64.15
C ALA A 24 -14.34 -12.94 64.40
N ARG A 25 -14.21 -14.19 63.94
CA ARG A 25 -12.97 -14.97 64.10
C ARG A 25 -11.83 -14.37 63.26
N ARG A 26 -10.65 -14.14 63.87
CA ARG A 26 -9.44 -13.60 63.24
C ARG A 26 -8.85 -14.54 62.15
N ARG A 27 -9.46 -14.59 60.96
CA ARG A 27 -9.00 -15.38 59.79
C ARG A 27 -7.93 -14.69 58.90
N GLY A 28 -7.36 -13.56 59.34
CA GLY A 28 -6.38 -12.80 58.54
C GLY A 28 -4.97 -13.42 58.49
N ARG A 29 -4.36 -13.72 59.64
CA ARG A 29 -2.91 -14.07 59.71
C ARG A 29 -2.53 -15.34 58.95
N THR A 30 -3.31 -16.43 59.06
CA THR A 30 -3.02 -17.70 58.36
C THR A 30 -3.14 -17.52 56.84
N THR A 31 -4.16 -16.79 56.38
CA THR A 31 -4.38 -16.49 54.96
C THR A 31 -3.24 -15.67 54.37
N LEU A 32 -2.74 -14.67 55.12
CA LEU A 32 -1.57 -13.88 54.73
C LEU A 32 -0.30 -14.74 54.61
N LEU A 33 -0.04 -15.60 55.61
CA LEU A 33 1.13 -16.51 55.59
C LEU A 33 1.08 -17.48 54.40
N ILE A 34 -0.10 -18.03 54.09
CA ILE A 34 -0.29 -18.92 52.92
C ILE A 34 -0.06 -18.14 51.61
N ALA A 35 -0.58 -16.92 51.50
CA ALA A 35 -0.36 -16.07 50.31
C ALA A 35 1.12 -15.72 50.11
N THR A 36 1.83 -15.31 51.17
CA THR A 36 3.27 -15.04 51.10
C THR A 36 4.07 -16.28 50.74
N ALA A 37 3.74 -17.45 51.31
CA ALA A 37 4.38 -18.72 50.97
C ALA A 37 4.14 -19.12 49.50
N ALA A 38 2.93 -18.91 48.97
CA ALA A 38 2.62 -19.16 47.58
C ALA A 38 3.41 -18.25 46.62
N VAL A 39 3.51 -16.95 46.92
CA VAL A 39 4.30 -15.99 46.13
C VAL A 39 5.79 -16.35 46.17
N LEU A 40 6.35 -16.65 47.35
CA LEU A 40 7.74 -17.06 47.49
C LEU A 40 8.04 -18.38 46.76
N GLY A 41 7.12 -19.35 46.81
CA GLY A 41 7.23 -20.60 46.06
C GLY A 41 7.20 -20.38 44.54
N LEU A 42 6.38 -19.45 44.05
CA LEU A 42 6.30 -19.09 42.63
C LEU A 42 7.60 -18.42 42.17
N VAL A 43 8.14 -17.46 42.93
CA VAL A 43 9.41 -16.78 42.63
C VAL A 43 10.60 -17.76 42.69
N ALA A 44 10.69 -18.59 43.73
CA ALA A 44 11.75 -19.59 43.83
C ALA A 44 11.68 -20.62 42.69
N GLY A 45 10.47 -21.08 42.35
CA GLY A 45 10.22 -22.02 41.25
C GLY A 45 10.55 -21.44 39.87
N THR A 46 10.24 -20.18 39.60
CA THR A 46 10.58 -19.54 38.31
C THR A 46 12.06 -19.24 38.20
N CYS A 47 12.73 -18.76 39.26
CA CYS A 47 14.19 -18.57 39.26
C CYS A 47 14.94 -19.90 39.07
N ALA A 48 14.56 -20.97 39.78
CA ALA A 48 15.16 -22.29 39.60
C ALA A 48 14.86 -22.88 38.21
N GLY A 49 13.61 -22.79 37.74
CA GLY A 49 13.20 -23.24 36.42
C GLY A 49 13.83 -22.47 35.26
N TYR A 50 14.22 -21.20 35.48
CA TYR A 50 15.00 -20.41 34.53
C TYR A 50 16.45 -20.90 34.49
N LEU A 51 17.11 -21.06 35.64
CA LEU A 51 18.50 -21.55 35.70
C LEU A 51 18.65 -22.94 35.06
N VAL A 52 17.72 -23.87 35.32
CA VAL A 52 17.70 -25.21 34.70
C VAL A 52 17.45 -25.17 33.18
N GLN A 53 16.89 -24.09 32.63
CA GLN A 53 16.75 -23.90 31.19
C GLN A 53 17.93 -23.15 30.56
N ALA A 54 18.56 -22.23 31.30
CA ALA A 54 19.76 -21.51 30.87
C ALA A 54 21.01 -22.40 30.85
N ASP A 55 21.10 -23.38 31.75
CA ASP A 55 22.21 -24.35 31.87
C ASP A 55 22.03 -25.60 30.98
N ARG A 56 20.98 -25.64 30.14
CA ARG A 56 20.87 -26.66 29.08
C ARG A 56 21.80 -26.30 27.93
N GLU A 57 22.64 -27.25 27.52
CA GLU A 57 23.42 -27.11 26.29
C GLU A 57 22.51 -26.70 25.12
N PRO A 58 22.86 -25.62 24.38
CA PRO A 58 22.11 -25.23 23.20
C PRO A 58 22.03 -26.39 22.21
N THR A 59 20.82 -26.81 21.88
CA THR A 59 20.60 -27.87 20.87
C THR A 59 21.22 -27.41 19.57
N LYS A 60 22.32 -28.06 19.16
CA LYS A 60 23.09 -27.67 17.97
C LYS A 60 22.16 -27.69 16.77
N LEU A 61 22.02 -26.53 16.12
CA LEU A 61 21.28 -26.40 14.88
C LEU A 61 21.84 -27.39 13.85
N PRO A 62 21.00 -28.01 12.99
CA PRO A 62 21.49 -28.79 11.88
C PRO A 62 22.41 -27.91 11.01
N SER A 63 23.48 -28.51 10.48
CA SER A 63 24.50 -27.75 9.75
C SER A 63 23.88 -27.02 8.56
N LEU A 64 24.10 -25.71 8.47
CA LEU A 64 23.72 -24.89 7.31
C LEU A 64 24.54 -25.21 6.04
N SER A 65 25.52 -26.12 6.15
CA SER A 65 26.17 -26.78 5.03
C SER A 65 25.16 -27.61 4.24
N GLN A 66 24.49 -26.95 3.28
CA GLN A 66 23.80 -27.66 2.20
C GLN A 66 24.78 -28.68 1.58
N PRO A 67 24.31 -29.88 1.17
CA PRO A 67 25.16 -30.81 0.43
C PRO A 67 25.71 -30.06 -0.80
N VAL A 68 27.04 -30.08 -0.97
CA VAL A 68 27.71 -29.29 -2.02
C VAL A 68 27.13 -29.66 -3.38
N VAL A 69 26.26 -28.79 -3.91
CA VAL A 69 25.62 -28.99 -5.20
C VAL A 69 26.73 -29.07 -6.23
N ALA A 70 26.83 -30.20 -6.93
CA ALA A 70 27.92 -30.47 -7.85
C ALA A 70 27.87 -29.48 -9.02
N GLN A 71 28.61 -28.37 -8.88
CA GLN A 71 28.61 -27.28 -9.84
C GLN A 71 29.09 -27.83 -11.19
N ALA A 72 28.22 -27.74 -12.21
CA ALA A 72 28.43 -28.40 -13.48
C ALA A 72 29.75 -27.96 -14.12
N LYS A 73 30.65 -28.92 -14.35
CA LYS A 73 31.98 -28.65 -14.95
C LYS A 73 31.85 -28.46 -16.46
N GLY A 74 31.46 -27.26 -16.85
CA GLY A 74 31.39 -26.77 -18.21
C GLY A 74 31.15 -25.26 -18.23
N ALA A 75 30.94 -24.69 -19.42
CA ALA A 75 30.22 -23.43 -19.48
C ALA A 75 28.81 -23.65 -18.92
N GLY A 76 28.31 -22.70 -18.13
CA GLY A 76 26.90 -22.69 -17.75
C GLY A 76 25.99 -22.54 -18.97
N PRO A 77 24.65 -22.65 -18.81
CA PRO A 77 23.73 -22.27 -19.89
C PRO A 77 24.10 -20.87 -20.39
N GLU A 78 24.10 -20.69 -21.72
CA GLU A 78 24.45 -19.42 -22.33
C GLU A 78 23.60 -18.30 -21.73
N ARG A 79 24.21 -17.16 -21.40
CA ARG A 79 23.46 -16.03 -20.85
C ARG A 79 22.36 -15.66 -21.84
N LEU A 80 21.17 -15.35 -21.32
CA LEU A 80 20.08 -14.83 -22.15
C LEU A 80 20.61 -13.71 -23.04
N SER A 81 20.39 -13.82 -24.35
CA SER A 81 20.78 -12.78 -25.28
C SER A 81 20.09 -11.47 -24.92
N ALA A 82 20.60 -10.31 -25.34
CA ALA A 82 19.96 -9.02 -25.06
C ALA A 82 18.54 -8.86 -25.69
N ALA A 83 18.10 -9.82 -26.50
CA ALA A 83 16.71 -9.93 -26.99
C ALA A 83 15.79 -10.77 -26.07
N GLN A 84 16.35 -11.46 -25.08
CA GLN A 84 15.67 -12.33 -24.11
C GLN A 84 15.87 -11.84 -22.67
N ASP A 85 16.98 -11.16 -22.37
CA ASP A 85 17.18 -10.41 -21.12
C ASP A 85 16.46 -9.06 -21.21
N TYR A 86 15.21 -9.04 -20.75
CA TYR A 86 14.40 -7.83 -20.68
C TYR A 86 15.00 -6.76 -19.76
N ARG A 87 15.87 -7.10 -18.80
CA ARG A 87 16.45 -6.08 -17.91
C ARG A 87 17.49 -5.22 -18.64
N VAL A 88 18.23 -5.77 -19.58
CA VAL A 88 19.09 -4.98 -20.50
C VAL A 88 18.27 -3.97 -21.32
N LYS A 89 16.99 -4.27 -21.59
CA LYS A 89 16.05 -3.37 -22.28
C LYS A 89 15.47 -2.30 -21.33
N THR A 90 15.17 -2.63 -20.06
CA THR A 90 14.61 -1.68 -19.08
C THR A 90 15.67 -0.78 -18.41
N ASP A 91 16.92 -1.22 -18.31
CA ASP A 91 18.06 -0.38 -17.88
C ASP A 91 18.41 0.74 -18.89
N GLY A 92 17.94 0.64 -20.13
CA GLY A 92 18.24 1.58 -21.22
C GLY A 92 17.57 2.97 -21.11
N ASP A 93 17.29 3.58 -22.25
CA ASP A 93 16.53 4.84 -22.33
C ASP A 93 15.03 4.52 -22.39
N LEU A 94 14.36 4.64 -21.24
CA LEU A 94 12.97 4.24 -21.00
C LEU A 94 11.99 4.86 -22.01
N ARG A 95 12.26 6.08 -22.48
CA ARG A 95 11.45 6.79 -23.49
C ARG A 95 11.36 6.04 -24.83
N LYS A 96 12.36 5.19 -25.14
CA LYS A 96 12.35 4.35 -26.36
C LYS A 96 11.32 3.22 -26.28
N LEU A 97 10.87 2.86 -25.07
CA LEU A 97 9.84 1.87 -24.80
C LEU A 97 8.42 2.46 -24.83
N LEU A 98 8.25 3.78 -24.78
CA LEU A 98 6.93 4.41 -24.94
C LEU A 98 6.37 4.21 -26.35
N ILE A 99 5.06 4.01 -26.52
CA ILE A 99 4.44 4.00 -27.85
C ILE A 99 4.45 5.40 -28.46
N LYS A 100 4.82 5.50 -29.74
CA LYS A 100 4.78 6.78 -30.45
C LYS A 100 3.35 7.26 -30.65
N ARG A 101 3.14 8.56 -30.41
CA ARG A 101 1.96 9.33 -30.81
C ARG A 101 1.50 8.99 -32.25
N PRO A 102 0.20 8.82 -32.50
CA PRO A 102 -0.32 8.54 -33.85
C PRO A 102 -0.20 9.77 -34.78
N LYS A 103 -0.15 9.53 -36.10
CA LYS A 103 -0.13 10.62 -37.10
C LYS A 103 -1.40 11.47 -36.96
N GLY A 104 -1.23 12.81 -37.00
CA GLY A 104 -2.33 13.77 -36.93
C GLY A 104 -2.76 14.16 -35.51
N ALA A 105 -2.20 13.54 -34.47
CA ALA A 105 -2.33 14.03 -33.10
C ALA A 105 -1.28 15.11 -32.80
N GLN A 106 -1.60 16.05 -31.91
CA GLN A 106 -0.66 17.02 -31.35
C GLN A 106 0.03 16.43 -30.12
N ASP A 107 1.24 16.88 -29.80
CA ASP A 107 1.86 16.49 -28.52
C ASP A 107 1.07 17.15 -27.39
N ALA A 108 1.10 16.57 -26.19
CA ALA A 108 0.36 17.10 -25.05
C ALA A 108 1.08 18.31 -24.44
N ASP A 109 0.38 19.42 -24.24
CA ASP A 109 0.94 20.69 -23.73
C ASP A 109 1.48 20.61 -22.28
N TRP A 110 1.21 19.52 -21.56
CA TRP A 110 1.69 19.23 -20.21
C TRP A 110 2.93 18.32 -20.16
N LEU A 111 3.53 17.98 -21.31
CA LEU A 111 4.79 17.22 -21.36
C LEU A 111 6.00 18.12 -21.12
N GLY A 112 6.94 17.67 -20.28
CA GLY A 112 8.27 18.26 -20.19
C GLY A 112 9.09 18.05 -21.47
N ASP A 113 9.98 19.01 -21.77
CA ASP A 113 10.71 19.14 -23.04
C ASP A 113 11.39 17.85 -23.56
N ASP A 114 11.84 16.97 -22.66
CA ASP A 114 12.61 15.78 -23.01
C ASP A 114 11.92 14.43 -22.70
N ASN A 115 10.66 14.45 -22.24
CA ASN A 115 9.82 13.29 -21.93
C ASN A 115 10.33 12.38 -20.78
N TRP A 116 11.27 12.83 -19.94
CA TRP A 116 11.43 12.27 -18.59
C TRP A 116 10.44 12.90 -17.61
N MET A 117 10.34 12.28 -16.42
CA MET A 117 9.78 12.87 -15.21
C MET A 117 10.69 12.47 -14.04
N ASP A 118 11.10 13.44 -13.23
CA ASP A 118 11.80 13.20 -11.96
C ASP A 118 10.82 12.82 -10.83
N ILE A 119 11.36 12.60 -9.62
CA ILE A 119 10.58 12.16 -8.46
C ILE A 119 9.64 13.25 -7.91
N ALA A 120 9.96 14.54 -8.11
CA ALA A 120 9.10 15.66 -7.74
C ALA A 120 8.00 15.87 -8.78
N GLU A 121 8.36 15.90 -10.07
CA GLU A 121 7.42 16.00 -11.19
C GLU A 121 6.39 14.86 -11.15
N TYR A 122 6.83 13.62 -10.90
CA TYR A 122 5.91 12.49 -10.74
C TYR A 122 5.13 12.52 -9.41
N ALA A 123 5.60 13.19 -8.36
CA ALA A 123 4.86 13.33 -7.11
C ALA A 123 3.72 14.37 -7.19
N GLU A 124 3.88 15.46 -7.96
CA GLU A 124 2.85 16.50 -8.14
C GLU A 124 1.57 15.98 -8.83
N GLU A 125 1.66 14.87 -9.56
CA GLU A 125 0.54 14.17 -10.18
C GLU A 125 -0.44 13.52 -9.19
N PHE A 126 -0.06 13.42 -7.91
CA PHE A 126 -0.89 12.83 -6.86
C PHE A 126 -1.61 13.91 -6.03
N THR A 127 -2.81 13.60 -5.53
CA THR A 127 -3.63 14.52 -4.70
C THR A 127 -2.96 14.99 -3.39
N LYS A 128 -1.79 14.43 -3.03
CA LYS A 128 -0.98 14.84 -1.88
C LYS A 128 0.53 14.73 -2.23
N PRO A 129 1.11 15.70 -2.97
CA PRO A 129 2.44 15.55 -3.56
C PRO A 129 3.55 15.22 -2.54
N ALA A 130 3.63 15.95 -1.42
CA ALA A 130 4.61 15.66 -0.37
C ALA A 130 4.49 14.23 0.24
N GLY A 131 3.27 13.67 0.27
CA GLY A 131 3.03 12.29 0.71
C GLY A 131 3.42 11.28 -0.37
N ALA A 132 3.11 11.55 -1.63
CA ALA A 132 3.52 10.73 -2.76
C ALA A 132 5.05 10.69 -2.88
N PHE A 133 5.73 11.84 -2.81
CA PHE A 133 7.20 11.93 -2.78
C PHE A 133 7.81 11.06 -1.66
N SER A 134 7.27 11.15 -0.44
CA SER A 134 7.75 10.34 0.70
C SER A 134 7.59 8.84 0.46
N ASN A 135 6.48 8.42 -0.15
CA ASN A 135 6.26 7.03 -0.55
C ASN A 135 7.23 6.63 -1.66
N LEU A 136 7.36 7.41 -2.73
CA LEU A 136 8.23 7.13 -3.87
C LEU A 136 9.71 6.98 -3.49
N VAL A 137 10.19 7.73 -2.48
CA VAL A 137 11.51 7.51 -1.89
C VAL A 137 11.59 6.14 -1.19
N GLY A 138 10.59 5.80 -0.37
CA GLY A 138 10.51 4.52 0.34
C GLY A 138 10.17 3.31 -0.55
N ASP A 139 9.65 3.55 -1.74
CA ASP A 139 9.36 2.56 -2.80
C ASP A 139 10.49 2.52 -3.85
N GLU A 140 11.59 3.24 -3.61
CA GLU A 140 12.83 3.20 -4.40
C GLU A 140 12.68 3.66 -5.86
N PHE A 141 11.89 4.72 -6.09
CA PHE A 141 11.76 5.35 -7.41
C PHE A 141 13.14 5.64 -8.03
N ARG A 142 13.31 5.23 -9.29
CA ARG A 142 14.56 5.36 -10.05
C ARG A 142 14.47 6.46 -11.11
N ARG A 143 13.35 6.53 -11.83
CA ARG A 143 13.01 7.51 -12.89
C ARG A 143 11.64 7.16 -13.48
N ALA A 144 10.91 8.15 -14.00
CA ALA A 144 9.73 7.92 -14.85
C ALA A 144 9.92 8.54 -16.23
N ALA A 145 9.27 7.98 -17.24
CA ALA A 145 9.24 8.53 -18.60
C ALA A 145 7.79 8.60 -19.09
N THR A 146 7.42 9.70 -19.74
CA THR A 146 6.03 10.00 -20.13
C THR A 146 5.90 10.22 -21.63
N THR A 147 4.74 9.92 -22.19
CA THR A 147 4.31 10.47 -23.48
C THR A 147 2.80 10.68 -23.47
N GLY A 148 2.36 11.78 -24.07
CA GLY A 148 0.95 12.13 -24.18
C GLY A 148 0.64 12.80 -25.51
N TRP A 149 -0.65 12.86 -25.84
CA TRP A 149 -1.10 13.54 -27.06
C TRP A 149 -2.58 13.91 -27.03
N SER A 150 -2.93 14.91 -27.83
CA SER A 150 -4.30 15.41 -28.03
C SER A 150 -4.78 15.12 -29.47
N VAL A 151 -6.07 14.78 -29.63
CA VAL A 151 -6.72 14.60 -30.94
C VAL A 151 -8.00 15.43 -31.00
N GLY A 152 -7.88 16.63 -31.56
CA GLY A 152 -8.90 17.67 -31.41
C GLY A 152 -9.02 18.11 -29.95
N ASP A 153 -10.09 18.82 -29.65
CA ASP A 153 -10.18 19.68 -28.45
C ASP A 153 -10.42 18.91 -27.13
N THR A 154 -10.76 17.62 -27.18
CA THR A 154 -11.22 16.87 -25.98
C THR A 154 -10.58 15.51 -25.75
N TYR A 155 -10.05 14.83 -26.78
CA TYR A 155 -9.52 13.48 -26.62
C TYR A 155 -8.02 13.54 -26.30
N THR A 156 -7.67 13.22 -25.05
CA THR A 156 -6.28 13.19 -24.59
C THR A 156 -5.85 11.78 -24.17
N VAL A 157 -4.55 11.52 -24.29
CA VAL A 157 -3.88 10.31 -23.83
C VAL A 157 -2.63 10.71 -23.05
N ASP A 158 -2.35 10.00 -21.95
CA ASP A 158 -1.14 10.10 -21.13
C ASP A 158 -0.66 8.66 -20.84
N ILE A 159 0.65 8.41 -20.96
CA ILE A 159 1.27 7.09 -20.82
C ILE A 159 2.57 7.26 -20.05
N ARG A 160 2.68 6.60 -18.90
CA ARG A 160 3.84 6.68 -18.01
C ARG A 160 4.45 5.31 -17.82
N LEU A 161 5.77 5.26 -17.88
CA LEU A 161 6.57 4.12 -17.46
C LEU A 161 7.38 4.56 -16.26
N VAL A 162 7.12 3.96 -15.10
CA VAL A 162 7.71 4.32 -13.82
C VAL A 162 8.63 3.20 -13.40
N GLN A 163 9.94 3.46 -13.34
CA GLN A 163 10.94 2.47 -12.98
C GLN A 163 11.35 2.64 -11.51
N TYR A 164 11.41 1.52 -10.81
CA TYR A 164 11.86 1.40 -9.43
C TYR A 164 13.20 0.64 -9.37
N ARG A 165 13.82 0.54 -8.21
CA ARG A 165 15.06 -0.26 -8.03
C ARG A 165 14.76 -1.72 -7.69
N GLN A 166 13.79 -1.93 -6.80
CA GLN A 166 13.37 -3.24 -6.29
C GLN A 166 14.51 -3.99 -5.59
N GLU A 167 15.21 -3.26 -4.72
CA GLU A 167 16.27 -3.75 -3.82
C GLU A 167 15.63 -4.37 -2.55
N GLU A 168 14.61 -3.74 -1.95
CA GLU A 168 13.85 -4.24 -0.78
C GLU A 168 12.37 -4.59 -1.07
N LYS A 169 11.77 -4.06 -2.15
CA LYS A 169 10.32 -4.18 -2.48
C LYS A 169 10.02 -4.61 -3.91
N LEU A 170 8.79 -5.07 -4.18
CA LEU A 170 8.26 -5.28 -5.53
C LEU A 170 7.47 -4.05 -6.02
N ALA A 171 8.04 -2.86 -5.83
CA ALA A 171 7.37 -1.57 -5.99
C ALA A 171 6.64 -1.35 -7.33
N ALA A 172 7.09 -1.96 -8.43
CA ALA A 172 6.38 -1.90 -9.71
C ALA A 172 5.05 -2.68 -9.70
N SER A 173 5.01 -3.81 -9.01
CA SER A 173 3.80 -4.59 -8.75
C SER A 173 2.89 -3.86 -7.76
N ASP A 174 3.46 -3.34 -6.68
CA ASP A 174 2.72 -2.61 -5.63
C ASP A 174 2.07 -1.34 -6.20
N ALA A 175 2.76 -0.62 -7.09
CA ALA A 175 2.23 0.54 -7.81
C ALA A 175 1.07 0.15 -8.75
N ALA A 176 1.19 -0.96 -9.49
CA ALA A 176 0.11 -1.46 -10.34
C ALA A 176 -1.12 -1.91 -9.53
N GLU A 177 -0.93 -2.57 -8.38
CA GLU A 177 -2.03 -2.93 -7.46
C GLU A 177 -2.70 -1.69 -6.86
N ASN A 178 -1.94 -0.68 -6.44
CA ASN A 178 -2.48 0.61 -6.01
C ASN A 178 -3.27 1.29 -7.16
N GLY A 179 -2.76 1.23 -8.39
CA GLY A 179 -3.48 1.67 -9.59
C GLY A 179 -4.78 0.90 -9.83
N HIS A 180 -4.82 -0.41 -9.54
CA HIS A 180 -6.02 -1.24 -9.58
C HIS A 180 -7.02 -0.86 -8.48
N TYR A 181 -6.55 -0.59 -7.27
CA TYR A 181 -7.36 -0.16 -6.13
C TYR A 181 -8.11 1.16 -6.45
N TRP A 182 -7.39 2.20 -6.87
CA TRP A 182 -7.99 3.50 -7.21
C TRP A 182 -8.89 3.46 -8.45
N ALA A 183 -8.65 2.54 -9.38
CA ALA A 183 -9.56 2.30 -10.50
C ALA A 183 -10.89 1.67 -10.04
N ASN A 184 -10.82 0.63 -9.18
CA ASN A 184 -11.99 -0.07 -8.66
C ASN A 184 -12.80 0.74 -7.64
N ALA A 185 -12.17 1.69 -6.93
CA ALA A 185 -12.83 2.59 -5.99
C ALA A 185 -13.85 3.55 -6.67
N LYS A 186 -13.75 3.76 -7.99
CA LYS A 186 -14.69 4.59 -8.77
C LYS A 186 -15.94 3.78 -9.11
N GLY A 187 -17.12 4.30 -8.79
CA GLY A 187 -18.41 3.70 -9.17
C GLY A 187 -18.60 3.62 -10.69
N ASN A 188 -19.45 2.69 -11.15
CA ASN A 188 -19.77 2.48 -12.58
C ASN A 188 -18.55 2.16 -13.47
N THR A 189 -17.57 1.43 -12.90
CA THR A 189 -16.33 1.02 -13.56
C THR A 189 -16.42 -0.39 -14.13
N HIS A 190 -15.97 -0.57 -15.37
CA HIS A 190 -15.80 -1.87 -16.02
C HIS A 190 -14.31 -2.16 -16.21
N SER A 191 -13.85 -3.39 -15.94
CA SER A 191 -12.45 -3.78 -16.09
C SER A 191 -12.23 -5.10 -16.82
N TRP A 192 -11.09 -5.24 -17.49
CA TRP A 192 -10.69 -6.44 -18.24
C TRP A 192 -9.18 -6.67 -18.15
N VAL A 193 -8.75 -7.94 -18.13
CA VAL A 193 -7.33 -8.34 -18.18
C VAL A 193 -6.71 -7.84 -19.50
N ILE A 194 -5.49 -7.33 -19.44
CA ILE A 194 -4.67 -7.02 -20.61
C ILE A 194 -4.02 -8.33 -21.10
N PRO A 195 -4.23 -8.78 -22.35
CA PRO A 195 -3.60 -9.99 -22.85
C PRO A 195 -2.07 -9.91 -22.80
N GLY A 196 -1.41 -10.95 -22.29
CA GLY A 196 0.05 -10.98 -22.11
C GLY A 196 0.55 -10.42 -20.78
N THR A 197 -0.34 -10.08 -19.84
CA THR A 197 0.00 -9.76 -18.44
C THR A 197 -0.62 -10.76 -17.47
N SER A 198 -0.03 -10.92 -16.29
CA SER A 198 -0.51 -11.74 -15.17
C SER A 198 -1.85 -11.27 -14.60
N ASP A 199 -1.94 -9.97 -14.37
CA ASP A 199 -2.83 -9.30 -13.43
C ASP A 199 -3.35 -7.99 -14.01
N GLY A 200 -2.47 -7.28 -14.73
CA GLY A 200 -2.69 -6.00 -15.40
C GLY A 200 -4.04 -5.85 -16.10
N ARG A 201 -4.65 -4.66 -15.94
CA ARG A 201 -6.05 -4.40 -16.29
C ARG A 201 -6.24 -3.08 -17.02
N ALA A 202 -7.15 -3.10 -17.98
CA ALA A 202 -7.73 -1.91 -18.58
C ALA A 202 -9.12 -1.65 -17.99
N TYR A 203 -9.43 -0.38 -17.75
CA TYR A 203 -10.62 0.13 -17.09
C TYR A 203 -11.33 1.19 -17.93
N VAL A 204 -12.66 1.20 -17.87
CA VAL A 204 -13.51 2.29 -18.39
C VAL A 204 -14.46 2.73 -17.29
N HIS A 205 -14.46 4.02 -16.97
CA HIS A 205 -15.37 4.64 -16.02
C HIS A 205 -16.56 5.21 -16.80
N SER A 206 -17.75 4.65 -16.60
CA SER A 206 -18.94 4.95 -17.41
C SER A 206 -19.74 6.17 -16.89
N THR A 207 -19.32 6.74 -15.77
CA THR A 207 -19.78 8.03 -15.24
C THR A 207 -18.65 9.06 -15.43
N PRO A 208 -18.88 10.22 -16.07
CA PRO A 208 -17.85 11.24 -16.24
C PRO A 208 -17.59 12.00 -14.93
N LYS A 209 -16.38 12.52 -14.76
CA LYS A 209 -16.10 13.58 -13.77
C LYS A 209 -16.79 14.87 -14.24
N THR A 210 -17.54 15.51 -13.36
CA THR A 210 -18.19 16.82 -13.61
C THR A 210 -17.68 17.85 -12.63
N GLU A 211 -17.34 19.04 -13.13
CA GLU A 211 -16.86 20.16 -12.32
C GLU A 211 -17.47 21.47 -12.82
N ALA A 212 -17.82 22.39 -11.91
CA ALA A 212 -18.58 23.59 -12.28
C ALA A 212 -17.74 24.51 -13.18
N GLY A 213 -18.27 24.88 -14.35
CA GLY A 213 -17.55 25.65 -15.37
C GLY A 213 -16.80 24.81 -16.41
N TYR A 214 -16.73 23.49 -16.25
CA TYR A 214 -16.04 22.58 -17.17
C TYR A 214 -16.99 21.61 -17.87
N LEU A 215 -16.55 21.03 -19.00
CA LEU A 215 -17.29 19.95 -19.66
C LEU A 215 -17.17 18.64 -18.86
N PRO A 216 -18.18 17.75 -18.90
CA PRO A 216 -18.08 16.42 -18.31
C PRO A 216 -16.97 15.60 -18.99
N MET A 217 -16.02 15.09 -18.21
CA MET A 217 -14.89 14.31 -18.72
C MET A 217 -15.01 12.83 -18.35
N TYR A 218 -15.18 11.98 -19.34
CA TYR A 218 -15.02 10.53 -19.20
C TYR A 218 -13.55 10.18 -19.04
N GLN A 219 -13.28 9.09 -18.31
CA GLN A 219 -11.93 8.58 -18.09
C GLN A 219 -11.89 7.08 -18.36
N ALA A 220 -10.84 6.65 -19.05
CA ALA A 220 -10.39 5.27 -19.06
C ALA A 220 -8.94 5.23 -18.58
N GLN A 221 -8.52 4.11 -17.99
CA GLN A 221 -7.13 3.93 -17.56
C GLN A 221 -6.69 2.49 -17.72
N ALA A 222 -5.39 2.26 -17.92
CA ALA A 222 -4.81 0.92 -17.88
C ALA A 222 -3.60 0.92 -16.94
N GLN A 223 -3.45 -0.20 -16.24
CA GLN A 223 -2.47 -0.38 -15.18
C GLN A 223 -1.89 -1.78 -15.34
N ALA A 224 -0.57 -1.92 -15.38
CA ALA A 224 0.16 -3.18 -15.46
C ALA A 224 1.61 -2.97 -14.99
N TRP A 225 2.40 -4.03 -14.95
CA TRP A 225 3.84 -3.93 -14.69
C TRP A 225 4.60 -5.04 -15.43
N ARG A 226 5.93 -4.88 -15.53
CA ARG A 226 6.85 -5.94 -15.95
C ARG A 226 8.24 -5.67 -15.38
N GLY A 227 8.76 -6.63 -14.62
CA GLY A 227 10.09 -6.53 -14.03
C GLY A 227 10.13 -5.41 -12.99
N ASP A 228 10.88 -4.35 -13.28
CA ASP A 228 11.09 -3.16 -12.45
C ASP A 228 10.32 -1.91 -12.93
N ILE A 229 9.44 -2.05 -13.93
CA ILE A 229 8.62 -0.97 -14.49
C ILE A 229 7.13 -1.20 -14.21
N ALA A 230 6.47 -0.19 -13.63
CA ALA A 230 5.02 -0.03 -13.70
C ALA A 230 4.64 0.72 -14.99
N MET A 231 3.55 0.28 -15.64
CA MET A 231 2.96 0.90 -16.83
C MET A 231 1.59 1.46 -16.48
N GLU A 232 1.48 2.78 -16.60
CA GLU A 232 0.27 3.53 -16.36
C GLU A 232 -0.20 4.19 -17.66
N ILE A 233 -1.51 4.15 -17.91
CA ILE A 233 -2.12 4.83 -19.06
C ILE A 233 -3.39 5.51 -18.59
N TRP A 234 -3.59 6.75 -19.00
CA TRP A 234 -4.86 7.46 -18.87
C TRP A 234 -5.34 7.97 -20.23
N VAL A 235 -6.66 8.00 -20.38
CA VAL A 235 -7.35 8.51 -21.55
C VAL A 235 -8.53 9.32 -21.06
N TYR A 236 -8.68 10.55 -21.56
CA TYR A 236 -9.82 11.40 -21.25
C TYR A 236 -10.53 11.85 -22.54
N ASP A 237 -11.84 12.06 -22.45
CA ASP A 237 -12.67 12.55 -23.56
C ASP A 237 -13.97 13.15 -23.00
N THR A 238 -14.63 14.04 -23.73
CA THR A 238 -16.00 14.51 -23.37
C THR A 238 -17.08 13.47 -23.72
N LYS A 239 -16.68 12.37 -24.37
CA LYS A 239 -17.55 11.29 -24.85
C LYS A 239 -17.17 9.96 -24.20
N PRO A 240 -18.09 9.00 -24.03
CA PRO A 240 -17.77 7.69 -23.47
C PRO A 240 -16.62 6.99 -24.20
N ILE A 241 -15.57 6.62 -23.47
CA ILE A 241 -14.38 5.95 -24.02
C ILE A 241 -14.65 4.45 -24.14
N SER A 242 -14.44 3.89 -25.34
CA SER A 242 -14.68 2.47 -25.58
C SER A 242 -13.60 1.58 -24.95
N LYS A 243 -13.98 0.35 -24.58
CA LYS A 243 -13.05 -0.72 -24.18
C LYS A 243 -11.90 -0.88 -25.18
N SER A 244 -12.17 -0.82 -26.49
CA SER A 244 -11.15 -0.99 -27.53
C SER A 244 -10.07 0.10 -27.46
N LYS A 245 -10.45 1.39 -27.38
CA LYS A 245 -9.50 2.51 -27.29
C LYS A 245 -8.42 2.26 -26.22
N ILE A 246 -8.83 1.94 -24.99
CA ILE A 246 -7.91 1.74 -23.87
C ILE A 246 -7.16 0.39 -23.95
N MET A 247 -7.84 -0.68 -24.35
CA MET A 247 -7.25 -2.02 -24.47
C MET A 247 -6.16 -2.09 -25.55
N ASP A 248 -6.35 -1.41 -26.67
CA ASP A 248 -5.39 -1.45 -27.79
C ASP A 248 -4.19 -0.52 -27.55
N LEU A 249 -4.33 0.53 -26.74
CA LEU A 249 -3.19 1.27 -26.19
C LEU A 249 -2.38 0.41 -25.21
N ALA A 250 -3.06 -0.23 -24.25
CA ALA A 250 -2.43 -1.07 -23.23
C ALA A 250 -1.62 -2.25 -23.82
N LYS A 251 -2.19 -2.99 -24.79
CA LYS A 251 -1.47 -4.05 -25.52
C LYS A 251 -0.21 -3.51 -26.19
N ARG A 252 -0.35 -2.46 -27.01
CA ARG A 252 0.78 -1.88 -27.78
C ARG A 252 1.90 -1.36 -26.89
N GLN A 253 1.59 -0.97 -25.65
CA GLN A 253 2.58 -0.55 -24.66
C GLN A 253 3.23 -1.76 -23.95
N MET A 254 2.46 -2.80 -23.58
CA MET A 254 3.01 -4.05 -23.03
C MET A 254 3.81 -4.89 -24.05
N GLU A 255 3.56 -4.71 -25.35
CA GLU A 255 4.36 -5.22 -26.47
C GLU A 255 5.71 -4.50 -26.61
N ARG A 256 5.86 -3.30 -26.03
CA ARG A 256 7.12 -2.54 -26.03
C ARG A 256 7.99 -2.78 -24.80
N LEU A 257 7.40 -3.18 -23.67
CA LEU A 257 8.13 -3.73 -22.53
C LEU A 257 8.68 -5.14 -22.81
#